data_AF-A0A1Y0MR92-F1
#
_entry.id   AF-A0A1Y0MR92-F1
#
_cell.length_a   1.000
_cell.length_b   1.000
_cell.length_c   1.000
_cell.angle_alpha   90.00
_cell.angle_beta   90.00
_cell.angle_gamma   90.00
#
_symmetry.space_group_name_H-M   'P 1'
#
loop_
_entity.id
_entity.type
_entity.pdbx_description
1 polymer ?
#
loop_
_entity_poly.entity_id
_entity_poly.type
_entity_poly.pdbx_seq_one_letter_code
_entity_poly.pdbx_strand_id
1 'polypeptide(L)'
;MKHYFFFLTFLFCVGCINEPLEIDAVAQGDLIEESSELFQFLAQITEDESEPTSVTCIDFVYPFIVYQYDEFDEYVSATRVGNDYQFWQFLLGIPEENSVGISFPIQATLEDGTLFEINSADELAQSIQGCIQEIQQEVLGGVSEAFQQCGWEVRAPEGVDPDQFEYSVFEVTPSGGVVFYDAGVGSPGTWIFYFIANQLHMNINLDGVNETIDETWNKDWIVTGFTENNLQITRDDITYELNKICEPEIYCTTLFFEECAIIDGDPTPPYTANFIFENYSRCIGLITEKPQEDGYSFAYFEAEADAEANVNALPQDGYLNIENAQTIYVRITDPTDVEFELVEITILASLCE
;
A
#
# COMPACT_ATOMS: atom_id res chain seq x y z
N MET A 1 -100.44 44.37 20.38
CA MET A 1 -99.63 43.13 20.33
C MET A 1 -98.68 43.27 19.16
N LYS A 2 -97.37 43.30 19.43
CA LYS A 2 -96.31 43.39 18.42
C LYS A 2 -95.87 41.96 18.09
N HIS A 3 -95.93 41.55 16.82
CA HIS A 3 -95.34 40.29 16.36
C HIS A 3 -94.09 40.61 15.55
N TYR A 4 -92.94 40.25 16.12
CA TYR A 4 -91.65 40.19 15.46
C TYR A 4 -91.59 38.87 14.67
N PHE A 5 -91.37 38.95 13.37
CA PHE A 5 -91.07 37.79 12.54
C PHE A 5 -89.56 37.64 12.42
N PHE A 6 -89.07 36.50 12.88
CA PHE A 6 -87.67 36.12 13.06
C PHE A 6 -87.09 35.70 11.70
N PHE A 7 -86.07 36.41 11.20
CA PHE A 7 -85.34 36.03 9.99
C PHE A 7 -84.19 35.10 10.39
N LEU A 8 -84.30 33.82 9.99
CA LEU A 8 -83.34 32.77 10.30
C LEU A 8 -82.12 32.89 9.37
N THR A 9 -80.99 33.34 9.89
CA THR A 9 -79.70 33.35 9.22
C THR A 9 -79.15 31.93 9.12
N PHE A 10 -78.93 31.46 7.88
CA PHE A 10 -78.33 30.16 7.58
C PHE A 10 -76.80 30.28 7.69
N LEU A 11 -76.23 29.66 8.72
CA LEU A 11 -74.79 29.56 8.95
C LEU A 11 -74.24 28.45 8.03
N PHE A 12 -73.50 28.82 6.99
CA PHE A 12 -72.72 27.86 6.18
C PHE A 12 -71.47 27.46 6.97
N CYS A 13 -71.38 26.18 7.35
CA CYS A 13 -70.14 25.61 7.87
C CYS A 13 -69.13 25.39 6.74
N VAL A 14 -67.90 25.82 7.00
CA VAL A 14 -66.68 25.60 6.22
C VAL A 14 -66.00 24.30 6.70
N GLY A 15 -65.34 23.58 5.78
CA GLY A 15 -64.38 22.50 6.04
C GLY A 15 -64.62 21.31 5.09
N CYS A 16 -63.68 20.80 4.29
CA CYS A 16 -62.23 20.83 4.37
C CYS A 16 -61.61 21.52 3.14
N ILE A 17 -60.67 22.42 3.39
CA ILE A 17 -59.64 22.75 2.41
C ILE A 17 -58.71 21.53 2.39
N ASN A 18 -58.46 20.96 1.22
CA ASN A 18 -57.31 20.09 1.01
C ASN A 18 -56.07 20.95 1.27
N GLU A 19 -55.53 20.88 2.47
CA GLU A 19 -54.19 21.35 2.77
C GLU A 19 -53.25 20.45 1.96
N PRO A 20 -52.51 20.98 0.97
CA PRO A 20 -51.49 20.18 0.32
C PRO A 20 -50.53 19.72 1.42
N LEU A 21 -50.19 18.43 1.42
CA LEU A 21 -49.07 17.94 2.22
C LEU A 21 -47.87 18.82 1.88
N GLU A 22 -47.45 19.66 2.83
CA GLU A 22 -46.11 20.20 2.82
C GLU A 22 -45.20 18.97 2.96
N ILE A 23 -44.76 18.44 1.82
CA ILE A 23 -43.53 17.67 1.77
C ILE A 23 -42.50 18.67 2.29
N ASP A 24 -41.87 18.36 3.42
CA ASP A 24 -40.71 19.11 3.91
C ASP A 24 -39.67 19.05 2.79
N ALA A 25 -39.75 20.02 1.88
CA ALA A 25 -38.85 20.12 0.75
C ALA A 25 -37.47 20.28 1.35
N VAL A 26 -36.56 19.38 0.97
CA VAL A 26 -35.14 19.56 1.26
C VAL A 26 -34.79 20.98 0.82
N ALA A 27 -34.13 21.74 1.70
CA ALA A 27 -33.78 23.10 1.37
C ALA A 27 -32.94 23.08 0.09
N GLN A 28 -33.16 24.01 -0.83
CA GLN A 28 -32.46 24.03 -2.13
C GLN A 28 -30.92 24.05 -2.00
N GLY A 29 -30.39 24.42 -0.83
CA GLY A 29 -28.95 24.35 -0.51
C GLY A 29 -28.44 23.00 0.02
N ASP A 30 -29.31 22.01 0.18
CA ASP A 30 -28.98 20.66 0.67
C ASP A 30 -29.11 19.59 -0.43
N LEU A 31 -29.21 20.01 -1.69
CA LEU A 31 -29.19 19.11 -2.85
C LEU A 31 -27.76 18.68 -3.15
N ILE A 32 -27.59 17.38 -3.38
CA ILE A 32 -26.32 16.72 -3.67
C ILE A 32 -26.37 16.30 -5.14
N GLU A 33 -25.68 17.04 -6.00
CA GLU A 33 -25.58 16.72 -7.43
C GLU A 33 -24.90 15.35 -7.62
N GLU A 34 -25.37 14.56 -8.58
CA GLU A 34 -24.78 13.25 -8.92
C GLU A 34 -23.28 13.34 -9.23
N SER A 35 -22.85 14.43 -9.90
CA SER A 35 -21.45 14.68 -10.22
C SER A 35 -20.61 15.22 -9.05
N SER A 36 -21.19 15.42 -7.87
CA SER A 36 -20.49 15.99 -6.72
C SER A 36 -19.57 14.97 -6.03
N GLU A 37 -18.52 15.47 -5.38
CA GLU A 37 -17.62 14.64 -4.57
C GLU A 37 -18.38 13.96 -3.40
N LEU A 38 -19.33 14.67 -2.79
CA LEU A 38 -20.17 14.10 -1.74
C LEU A 38 -21.00 12.91 -2.23
N PHE A 39 -21.57 12.98 -3.44
CA PHE A 39 -22.30 11.86 -4.02
C PHE A 39 -21.41 10.63 -4.19
N GLN A 40 -20.17 10.82 -4.69
CA GLN A 40 -19.20 9.75 -4.85
C GLN A 40 -18.83 9.11 -3.52
N PHE A 41 -18.64 9.90 -2.46
CA PHE A 41 -18.40 9.36 -1.12
C PHE A 41 -19.59 8.59 -0.57
N LEU A 42 -20.82 9.08 -0.77
CA LEU A 42 -22.02 8.36 -0.35
C LEU A 42 -22.15 7.02 -1.08
N ALA A 43 -21.86 6.98 -2.38
CA ALA A 43 -21.86 5.75 -3.15
C ALA A 43 -20.81 4.77 -2.61
N GLN A 44 -19.60 5.25 -2.31
CA GLN A 44 -18.51 4.42 -1.78
C GLN A 44 -18.80 3.87 -0.37
N ILE A 45 -19.30 4.71 0.55
CA ILE A 45 -19.57 4.31 1.95
C ILE A 45 -20.74 3.33 2.05
N THR A 46 -21.66 3.36 1.08
CA THR A 46 -22.86 2.50 1.08
C THR A 46 -22.70 1.25 0.21
N GLU A 47 -21.58 1.13 -0.52
CA GLU A 47 -21.28 -0.04 -1.34
C GLU A 47 -21.02 -1.27 -0.46
N ASP A 48 -21.71 -2.38 -0.75
CA ASP A 48 -21.66 -3.61 0.05
C ASP A 48 -20.26 -4.26 -0.06
N GLU A 49 -19.54 -4.28 1.06
CA GLU A 49 -18.12 -4.64 1.16
C GLU A 49 -17.80 -6.03 0.59
N SER A 50 -17.10 -6.04 -0.54
CA SER A 50 -16.29 -7.19 -0.97
C SER A 50 -14.84 -6.81 -1.30
N GLU A 51 -14.47 -5.53 -1.17
CA GLU A 51 -13.14 -5.02 -1.48
C GLU A 51 -12.48 -4.46 -0.21
N PRO A 52 -11.30 -4.97 0.19
CA PRO A 52 -10.61 -4.61 1.45
C PRO A 52 -10.05 -3.17 1.50
N THR A 53 -10.44 -2.31 0.55
CA THR A 53 -9.88 -0.98 0.33
C THR A 53 -10.88 0.17 0.48
N SER A 54 -12.15 -0.09 0.81
CA SER A 54 -13.10 0.98 1.13
C SER A 54 -12.81 1.51 2.55
N VAL A 55 -12.44 2.79 2.64
CA VAL A 55 -12.34 3.50 3.92
C VAL A 55 -13.77 3.82 4.39
N THR A 56 -14.47 2.84 4.97
CA THR A 56 -15.80 3.01 5.54
C THR A 56 -15.65 3.57 6.95
N CYS A 57 -15.72 4.89 7.09
CA CYS A 57 -15.38 5.55 8.35
C CYS A 57 -16.58 6.17 9.10
N ILE A 58 -17.76 6.14 8.46
CA ILE A 58 -19.04 6.55 9.03
C ILE A 58 -20.06 5.47 8.69
N ASP A 59 -20.81 5.01 9.69
CA ASP A 59 -21.94 4.08 9.52
C ASP A 59 -23.26 4.80 9.78
N PHE A 60 -24.21 4.74 8.84
CA PHE A 60 -25.47 5.46 8.94
C PHE A 60 -26.46 4.74 9.87
N VAL A 61 -27.07 5.50 10.77
CA VAL A 61 -28.18 4.99 11.58
C VAL A 61 -29.46 5.06 10.75
N TYR A 62 -29.78 3.94 10.12
CA TYR A 62 -31.04 3.77 9.40
C TYR A 62 -32.24 3.68 10.35
N PRO A 63 -33.44 4.04 9.87
CA PRO A 63 -33.78 4.44 8.51
C PRO A 63 -34.03 5.95 8.35
N PHE A 64 -33.78 6.49 7.16
CA PHE A 64 -34.11 7.86 6.79
C PHE A 64 -34.72 7.93 5.38
N ILE A 65 -35.17 9.12 4.98
CA ILE A 65 -35.79 9.36 3.67
C ILE A 65 -34.79 10.09 2.78
N VAL A 66 -34.68 9.60 1.55
CA VAL A 66 -33.92 10.24 0.47
C VAL A 66 -34.87 10.64 -0.65
N TYR A 67 -34.55 11.72 -1.32
CA TYR A 67 -35.35 12.37 -2.35
C TYR A 67 -34.56 12.45 -3.64
N GLN A 68 -35.23 12.23 -4.76
CA GLN A 68 -34.66 12.45 -6.09
C GLN A 68 -35.22 13.74 -6.67
N TYR A 69 -34.34 14.53 -7.27
CA TYR A 69 -34.65 15.73 -8.03
C TYR A 69 -34.12 15.57 -9.46
N ASP A 70 -34.77 16.21 -10.43
CA ASP A 70 -34.32 16.24 -11.82
C ASP A 70 -33.32 17.38 -12.11
N GLU A 71 -32.90 17.49 -13.37
CA GLU A 71 -31.99 18.54 -13.89
C GLU A 71 -32.48 19.99 -13.65
N PHE A 72 -33.75 20.18 -13.26
CA PHE A 72 -34.35 21.47 -12.97
C PHE A 72 -34.65 21.68 -11.47
N ASP A 73 -34.08 20.85 -10.59
CA ASP A 73 -34.37 20.79 -9.15
C ASP A 73 -35.86 20.50 -8.85
N GLU A 74 -36.59 19.86 -9.76
CA GLU A 74 -37.97 19.46 -9.51
C GLU A 74 -38.03 18.09 -8.82
N TYR A 75 -38.87 17.98 -7.79
CA TYR A 75 -39.05 16.74 -7.04
C TYR A 75 -39.59 15.61 -7.95
N VAL A 76 -38.87 14.49 -7.96
CA VAL A 76 -39.23 13.28 -8.73
C VAL A 76 -39.82 12.21 -7.81
N SER A 77 -39.10 11.82 -6.76
CA SER A 77 -39.51 10.70 -5.90
C SER A 77 -38.90 10.78 -4.50
N ALA A 78 -39.48 10.04 -3.55
CA ALA A 78 -38.97 9.88 -2.19
C ALA A 78 -38.91 8.39 -1.86
N THR A 79 -37.80 7.94 -1.29
CA THR A 79 -37.56 6.55 -0.89
C THR A 79 -37.12 6.50 0.56
N ARG A 80 -37.67 5.57 1.34
CA ARG A 80 -37.19 5.29 2.69
C ARG A 80 -36.13 4.19 2.61
N VAL A 81 -34.89 4.53 2.93
CA VAL A 81 -33.77 3.59 2.96
C VAL A 81 -33.61 3.03 4.37
N GLY A 82 -33.30 1.74 4.47
CA GLY A 82 -33.24 1.00 5.72
C GLY A 82 -31.92 0.28 5.99
N ASN A 83 -30.99 0.33 5.04
CA ASN A 83 -29.62 -0.19 5.13
C ASN A 83 -28.79 0.37 3.96
N ASP A 84 -27.48 0.16 4.00
CA ASP A 84 -26.53 0.63 2.97
C ASP A 84 -26.89 0.12 1.59
N TYR A 85 -27.17 -1.17 1.45
CA TYR A 85 -27.60 -1.74 0.17
C TYR A 85 -28.79 -0.98 -0.45
N GLN A 86 -29.81 -0.63 0.34
CA GLN A 86 -30.95 0.14 -0.16
C GLN A 86 -30.58 1.58 -0.52
N PHE A 87 -29.64 2.18 0.20
CA PHE A 87 -29.17 3.53 -0.09
C PHE A 87 -28.29 3.55 -1.34
N TRP A 88 -27.31 2.66 -1.44
CA TRP A 88 -26.48 2.44 -2.63
C TRP A 88 -27.32 2.17 -3.88
N GLN A 89 -28.31 1.28 -3.78
CA GLN A 89 -29.23 1.01 -4.90
C GLN A 89 -30.03 2.26 -5.32
N PHE A 90 -30.38 3.13 -4.38
CA PHE A 90 -31.02 4.40 -4.70
C PHE A 90 -30.05 5.34 -5.42
N LEU A 91 -28.81 5.47 -4.94
CA LEU A 91 -27.77 6.30 -5.54
C LEU A 91 -27.44 5.85 -6.98
N LEU A 92 -27.27 4.54 -7.22
CA LEU A 92 -27.07 3.99 -8.57
C LEU A 92 -28.22 4.28 -9.54
N GLY A 93 -29.41 4.55 -9.02
CA GLY A 93 -30.60 4.85 -9.82
C GLY A 93 -30.73 6.32 -10.23
N ILE A 94 -29.83 7.19 -9.79
CA ILE A 94 -29.85 8.62 -10.07
C ILE A 94 -29.27 8.87 -11.48
N PRO A 95 -30.03 9.49 -12.40
CA PRO A 95 -29.52 9.88 -13.71
C PRO A 95 -28.39 10.91 -13.62
N GLU A 96 -27.56 11.00 -14.66
CA GLU A 96 -26.63 12.14 -14.84
C GLU A 96 -27.41 13.47 -14.79
N GLU A 97 -26.77 14.52 -14.25
CA GLU A 97 -27.34 15.87 -14.08
C GLU A 97 -28.51 15.98 -13.08
N ASN A 98 -28.94 14.89 -12.44
CA ASN A 98 -29.90 14.91 -11.35
C ASN A 98 -29.24 15.13 -9.97
N SER A 99 -30.07 15.38 -8.96
CA SER A 99 -29.63 15.60 -7.59
C SER A 99 -30.38 14.73 -6.58
N VAL A 100 -29.73 14.48 -5.45
CA VAL A 100 -30.29 13.79 -4.28
C VAL A 100 -30.49 14.76 -3.13
N GLY A 101 -31.63 14.66 -2.45
CA GLY A 101 -31.84 15.31 -1.15
C GLY A 101 -31.92 14.26 -0.04
N ILE A 102 -31.47 14.62 1.16
CA ILE A 102 -31.60 13.77 2.36
C ILE A 102 -32.53 14.47 3.37
N SER A 103 -33.41 13.70 3.99
CA SER A 103 -34.30 14.19 5.06
C SER A 103 -33.52 14.35 6.37
N PHE A 104 -32.79 15.46 6.50
CA PHE A 104 -32.11 15.81 7.74
C PHE A 104 -33.09 16.15 8.89
N PRO A 105 -32.68 15.97 10.16
CA PRO A 105 -31.39 15.42 10.57
C PRO A 105 -31.32 13.89 10.42
N ILE A 106 -30.11 13.38 10.15
CA ILE A 106 -29.78 11.95 10.20
C ILE A 106 -28.80 11.68 11.33
N GLN A 107 -28.65 10.42 11.74
CA GLN A 107 -27.65 10.01 12.71
C GLN A 107 -26.65 9.07 12.06
N ALA A 108 -25.42 9.10 12.57
CA ALA A 108 -24.36 8.20 12.16
C ALA A 108 -23.48 7.80 13.36
N THR A 109 -22.74 6.71 13.20
CA THR A 109 -21.75 6.22 14.15
C THR A 109 -20.35 6.30 13.57
N LEU A 110 -19.39 6.71 14.40
CA LEU A 110 -17.95 6.53 14.15
C LEU A 110 -17.53 5.10 14.46
N GLU A 111 -16.30 4.72 14.09
CA GLU A 111 -15.72 3.41 14.36
C GLU A 111 -15.71 3.03 15.86
N ASP A 112 -15.57 4.03 16.75
CA ASP A 112 -15.63 3.82 18.21
C ASP A 112 -17.05 3.63 18.77
N GLY A 113 -18.07 3.66 17.90
CA GLY A 113 -19.49 3.53 18.24
C GLY A 113 -20.15 4.81 18.73
N THR A 114 -19.44 5.95 18.72
CA THR A 114 -19.99 7.25 19.10
C THR A 114 -21.05 7.70 18.11
N LEU A 115 -22.25 7.99 18.61
CA LEU A 115 -23.35 8.56 17.83
C LEU A 115 -23.21 10.07 17.69
N PHE A 116 -23.42 10.58 16.48
CA PHE A 116 -23.55 12.01 16.20
C PHE A 116 -24.71 12.28 15.23
N GLU A 117 -25.20 13.51 15.25
CA GLU A 117 -26.33 13.98 14.43
C GLU A 117 -25.79 14.88 13.32
N ILE A 118 -26.33 14.72 12.10
CA ILE A 118 -25.96 15.46 10.90
C ILE A 118 -27.20 16.21 10.43
N ASN A 119 -27.11 17.52 10.27
CA ASN A 119 -28.24 18.43 10.07
C ASN A 119 -28.35 19.00 8.66
N SER A 120 -27.33 18.85 7.82
CA SER A 120 -27.30 19.39 6.46
C SER A 120 -26.36 18.58 5.55
N ALA A 121 -26.46 18.81 4.24
CA ALA A 121 -25.56 18.20 3.27
C ALA A 121 -24.11 18.69 3.48
N ASP A 122 -23.94 19.97 3.84
CA ASP A 122 -22.63 20.54 4.19
C ASP A 122 -22.00 19.87 5.42
N GLU A 123 -22.79 19.59 6.46
CA GLU A 123 -22.30 18.92 7.67
C GLU A 123 -21.94 17.45 7.37
N LEU A 124 -22.71 16.80 6.51
CA LEU A 124 -22.43 15.45 6.02
C LEU A 124 -21.11 15.39 5.26
N ALA A 125 -20.90 16.32 4.31
CA ALA A 125 -19.66 16.43 3.56
C ALA A 125 -18.45 16.63 4.47
N GLN A 126 -18.55 17.56 5.43
CA GLN A 126 -17.45 17.83 6.37
C GLN A 126 -17.15 16.65 7.26
N SER A 127 -18.18 15.93 7.71
CA SER A 127 -18.04 14.75 8.55
C SER A 127 -17.33 13.63 7.80
N ILE A 128 -17.77 13.31 6.58
CA ILE A 128 -17.14 12.29 5.73
C ILE A 128 -15.69 12.67 5.38
N GLN A 129 -15.45 13.90 4.91
CA GLN A 129 -14.11 14.34 4.53
C GLN A 129 -13.13 14.35 5.70
N GLY A 130 -13.53 14.89 6.86
CA GLY A 130 -12.68 14.91 8.05
C GLY A 130 -12.29 13.51 8.51
N CYS A 131 -13.26 12.60 8.44
CA CYS A 131 -13.09 11.20 8.80
C CYS A 131 -12.15 10.45 7.85
N ILE A 132 -12.31 10.61 6.53
CA ILE A 132 -11.38 10.05 5.53
C ILE A 132 -9.96 10.60 5.75
N GLN A 133 -9.81 11.91 5.97
CA GLN A 133 -8.51 12.54 6.17
C GLN A 133 -7.79 12.01 7.41
N GLU A 134 -8.51 11.72 8.50
CA GLU A 134 -7.93 11.17 9.72
C GLU A 134 -7.36 9.75 9.48
N ILE A 135 -8.13 8.88 8.83
CA ILE A 135 -7.67 7.53 8.48
C ILE A 135 -6.50 7.59 7.51
N GLN A 136 -6.56 8.44 6.50
CA GLN A 136 -5.45 8.61 5.56
C GLN A 136 -4.17 9.06 6.27
N GLN A 137 -4.26 9.96 7.25
CA GLN A 137 -3.11 10.36 8.06
C GLN A 137 -2.56 9.22 8.91
N GLU A 138 -3.43 8.38 9.50
CA GLU A 138 -3.01 7.20 10.25
C GLU A 138 -2.29 6.19 9.35
N VAL A 139 -2.86 5.87 8.19
CA VAL A 139 -2.25 4.95 7.20
C VAL A 139 -0.90 5.49 6.73
N LEU A 140 -0.81 6.77 6.39
CA LEU A 140 0.46 7.39 6.00
C LEU A 140 1.50 7.32 7.12
N GLY A 141 1.08 7.50 8.37
CA GLY A 141 1.94 7.34 9.54
C GLY A 141 2.48 5.92 9.66
N GLY A 142 1.60 4.91 9.59
CA GLY A 142 1.95 3.50 9.72
C GLY A 142 2.86 3.01 8.59
N VAL A 143 2.55 3.34 7.33
CA VAL A 143 3.40 2.97 6.19
C VAL A 143 4.76 3.67 6.28
N SER A 144 4.78 4.98 6.58
CA SER A 144 6.03 5.72 6.73
C SER A 144 6.89 5.21 7.87
N GLU A 145 6.30 4.70 8.96
CA GLU A 145 7.03 4.07 10.05
C GLU A 145 7.59 2.70 9.65
N ALA A 146 6.80 1.86 8.98
CA ALA A 146 7.25 0.55 8.51
C ALA A 146 8.43 0.65 7.52
N PHE A 147 8.49 1.73 6.75
CA PHE A 147 9.51 2.01 5.73
C PHE A 147 10.69 2.87 6.25
N GLN A 148 10.85 3.02 7.57
CA GLN A 148 12.02 3.71 8.17
C GLN A 148 13.22 2.79 8.44
N GLN A 149 13.00 1.49 8.50
CA GLN A 149 14.00 0.50 8.88
C GLN A 149 13.86 -0.72 7.99
N CYS A 150 14.91 -1.54 7.95
CA CYS A 150 15.00 -2.72 7.11
C CYS A 150 15.05 -2.39 5.61
N GLY A 151 15.38 -3.39 4.80
CA GLY A 151 15.31 -3.36 3.36
C GLY A 151 14.01 -3.97 2.87
N TRP A 152 13.72 -3.78 1.58
CA TRP A 152 12.55 -4.31 0.92
C TRP A 152 12.97 -5.01 -0.38
N GLU A 153 12.84 -6.34 -0.39
CA GLU A 153 13.17 -7.21 -1.53
C GLU A 153 12.03 -7.22 -2.53
N VAL A 154 12.36 -7.00 -3.80
CA VAL A 154 11.43 -7.08 -4.92
C VAL A 154 11.19 -8.54 -5.28
N ARG A 155 9.91 -8.93 -5.35
CA ARG A 155 9.43 -10.23 -5.80
C ARG A 155 8.32 -10.06 -6.83
N ALA A 156 8.25 -11.00 -7.76
CA ALA A 156 7.08 -11.22 -8.59
C ALA A 156 5.94 -11.85 -7.78
N PRO A 157 4.67 -11.47 -8.05
CA PRO A 157 3.52 -12.11 -7.44
C PRO A 157 3.45 -13.61 -7.74
N GLU A 158 2.75 -14.37 -6.89
CA GLU A 158 2.56 -15.80 -7.10
C GLU A 158 1.93 -16.11 -8.46
N GLY A 159 2.62 -16.95 -9.25
CA GLY A 159 2.15 -17.36 -10.58
C GLY A 159 2.46 -16.38 -11.71
N VAL A 160 3.19 -15.31 -11.43
CA VAL A 160 3.77 -14.40 -12.43
C VAL A 160 5.23 -14.78 -12.64
N ASP A 161 5.68 -14.81 -13.91
CA ASP A 161 7.09 -15.05 -14.21
C ASP A 161 7.93 -13.87 -13.70
N PRO A 162 9.02 -14.12 -12.94
CA PRO A 162 9.88 -13.05 -12.44
C PRO A 162 10.54 -12.28 -13.58
N ASP A 163 10.68 -10.98 -13.40
CA ASP A 163 11.43 -10.12 -14.32
C ASP A 163 12.87 -9.93 -13.85
N GLN A 164 13.60 -9.03 -14.50
CA GLN A 164 15.01 -8.78 -14.19
C GLN A 164 15.25 -8.19 -12.78
N PHE A 165 14.22 -7.67 -12.12
CA PHE A 165 14.33 -7.05 -10.80
C PHE A 165 13.95 -7.99 -9.66
N GLU A 166 13.67 -9.27 -9.96
CA GLU A 166 13.51 -10.28 -8.93
C GLU A 166 14.75 -10.29 -8.03
N TYR A 167 14.53 -10.21 -6.72
CA TYR A 167 15.55 -10.10 -5.68
C TYR A 167 16.32 -8.78 -5.59
N SER A 168 16.02 -7.76 -6.40
CA SER A 168 16.55 -6.41 -6.17
C SER A 168 16.06 -5.88 -4.81
N VAL A 169 16.81 -4.98 -4.18
CA VAL A 169 16.51 -4.53 -2.80
C VAL A 169 16.48 -3.01 -2.70
N PHE A 170 15.43 -2.48 -2.09
CA PHE A 170 15.39 -1.11 -1.58
C PHE A 170 15.91 -1.08 -0.14
N GLU A 171 17.16 -0.64 0.05
CA GLU A 171 17.76 -0.44 1.37
C GLU A 171 17.40 0.95 1.92
N VAL A 172 16.83 1.01 3.12
CA VAL A 172 16.53 2.28 3.79
C VAL A 172 17.77 2.84 4.47
N THR A 173 18.14 4.07 4.09
CA THR A 173 19.26 4.79 4.70
C THR A 173 18.86 5.35 6.07
N PRO A 174 19.81 5.54 7.00
CA PRO A 174 19.54 6.17 8.30
C PRO A 174 18.96 7.60 8.21
N SER A 175 19.13 8.28 7.08
CA SER A 175 18.56 9.60 6.80
C SER A 175 17.12 9.58 6.27
N GLY A 176 16.51 8.40 6.09
CA GLY A 176 15.16 8.23 5.54
C GLY A 176 15.07 8.29 4.01
N GLY A 177 16.21 8.34 3.31
CA GLY A 177 16.28 8.07 1.87
C GLY A 177 16.41 6.57 1.59
N VAL A 178 16.47 6.19 0.32
CA VAL A 178 16.58 4.80 -0.11
C VAL A 178 17.77 4.60 -1.04
N VAL A 179 18.38 3.42 -1.04
CA VAL A 179 19.30 2.97 -2.09
C VAL A 179 18.73 1.71 -2.70
N PHE A 180 18.45 1.75 -4.00
CA PHE A 180 18.01 0.59 -4.75
C PHE A 180 19.24 -0.19 -5.25
N TYR A 181 19.37 -1.45 -4.88
CA TYR A 181 20.42 -2.34 -5.35
C TYR A 181 19.86 -3.34 -6.33
N ASP A 182 20.50 -3.40 -7.49
CA ASP A 182 20.24 -4.38 -8.53
C ASP A 182 21.56 -5.04 -8.95
N ALA A 183 21.65 -6.36 -8.83
CA ALA A 183 22.91 -7.13 -9.01
C ALA A 183 24.13 -6.51 -8.29
N GLY A 184 23.93 -5.98 -7.07
CA GLY A 184 24.97 -5.31 -6.26
C GLY A 184 25.29 -3.86 -6.67
N VAL A 185 24.64 -3.31 -7.70
CA VAL A 185 24.79 -1.91 -8.12
C VAL A 185 23.77 -1.04 -7.40
N GLY A 186 24.25 -0.24 -6.44
CA GLY A 186 23.42 0.68 -5.66
C GLY A 186 23.14 2.00 -6.38
N SER A 187 21.86 2.40 -6.38
CA SER A 187 21.37 3.66 -6.93
C SER A 187 20.59 4.43 -5.85
N PRO A 188 21.11 5.56 -5.35
CA PRO A 188 20.45 6.31 -4.28
C PRO A 188 19.18 6.98 -4.79
N GLY A 189 18.25 7.28 -3.89
CA GLY A 189 17.01 7.94 -4.23
C GLY A 189 16.12 8.25 -3.04
N THR A 190 14.86 8.50 -3.35
CA THR A 190 13.79 8.77 -2.38
C THR A 190 12.53 8.03 -2.77
N TRP A 191 11.73 7.67 -1.76
CA TRP A 191 10.32 7.33 -1.95
C TRP A 191 9.44 8.27 -1.13
N ILE A 192 8.17 8.41 -1.49
CA ILE A 192 7.15 9.03 -0.66
C ILE A 192 5.83 8.29 -0.79
N PHE A 193 5.09 8.23 0.31
CA PHE A 193 3.71 7.74 0.33
C PHE A 193 2.75 8.93 0.42
N TYR A 194 1.68 8.89 -0.36
CA TYR A 194 0.65 9.94 -0.37
C TYR A 194 -0.66 9.40 -0.95
N PHE A 195 -1.77 10.08 -0.67
CA PHE A 195 -3.05 9.73 -1.26
C PHE A 195 -3.34 10.57 -2.50
N ILE A 196 -3.89 9.94 -3.53
CA ILE A 196 -4.60 10.61 -4.63
C ILE A 196 -6.07 10.18 -4.53
N ALA A 197 -6.95 11.13 -4.23
CA ALA A 197 -8.31 10.84 -3.78
C ALA A 197 -8.30 9.85 -2.59
N ASN A 198 -8.79 8.62 -2.77
CA ASN A 198 -8.86 7.59 -1.75
C ASN A 198 -7.92 6.40 -2.00
N GLN A 199 -6.99 6.53 -2.94
CA GLN A 199 -6.01 5.51 -3.26
C GLN A 199 -4.66 5.89 -2.64
N LEU A 200 -3.98 4.94 -2.01
CA LEU A 200 -2.62 5.12 -1.50
C LEU A 200 -1.63 4.92 -2.65
N HIS A 201 -0.72 5.87 -2.81
CA HIS A 201 0.33 5.84 -3.81
C HIS A 201 1.71 5.85 -3.17
N MET A 202 2.66 5.29 -3.90
CA MET A 202 4.09 5.34 -3.62
C MET A 202 4.79 5.93 -4.84
N ASN A 203 5.40 7.10 -4.68
CA ASN A 203 6.28 7.64 -5.71
C ASN A 203 7.73 7.28 -5.38
N ILE A 204 8.42 6.67 -6.34
CA ILE A 204 9.83 6.32 -6.25
C ILE A 204 10.60 7.22 -7.21
N ASN A 205 11.77 7.69 -6.77
CA ASN A 205 12.68 8.50 -7.57
C ASN A 205 14.14 8.17 -7.22
N LEU A 206 14.82 7.51 -8.14
CA LEU A 206 16.20 7.03 -8.07
C LEU A 206 17.10 7.89 -8.97
N ASP A 207 18.28 8.21 -8.47
CA ASP A 207 19.28 9.04 -9.13
C ASP A 207 20.38 8.20 -9.78
N GLY A 208 20.85 8.63 -10.95
CA GLY A 208 22.02 8.02 -11.61
C GLY A 208 21.79 6.62 -12.18
N VAL A 209 20.52 6.24 -12.34
CA VAL A 209 20.08 4.93 -12.85
C VAL A 209 20.19 4.82 -14.37
N ASN A 210 20.20 3.58 -14.86
CA ASN A 210 20.08 3.29 -16.29
C ASN A 210 18.63 3.50 -16.79
N GLU A 211 18.44 3.50 -18.11
CA GLU A 211 17.12 3.71 -18.74
C GLU A 211 16.08 2.68 -18.26
N THR A 212 16.46 1.42 -18.13
CA THR A 212 15.56 0.34 -17.70
C THR A 212 15.04 0.54 -16.27
N ILE A 213 15.92 0.92 -15.34
CA ILE A 213 15.57 1.21 -13.95
C ILE A 213 14.73 2.50 -13.86
N ASP A 214 15.07 3.53 -14.64
CA ASP A 214 14.28 4.79 -14.68
C ASP A 214 12.87 4.57 -15.24
N GLU A 215 12.75 3.81 -16.33
CA GLU A 215 11.46 3.49 -16.95
C GLU A 215 10.58 2.60 -16.08
N THR A 216 11.18 1.80 -15.19
CA THR A 216 10.45 0.94 -14.27
C THR A 216 10.13 1.67 -12.97
N TRP A 217 11.16 2.03 -12.21
CA TRP A 217 11.00 2.43 -10.82
C TRP A 217 10.66 3.91 -10.64
N ASN A 218 11.16 4.82 -11.48
CA ASN A 218 10.93 6.26 -11.35
C ASN A 218 9.52 6.68 -11.80
N LYS A 219 8.53 6.18 -11.06
CA LYS A 219 7.11 6.23 -11.35
C LYS A 219 6.30 6.47 -10.09
N ASP A 220 5.05 6.80 -10.34
CA ASP A 220 4.01 6.74 -9.34
C ASP A 220 3.32 5.38 -9.40
N TRP A 221 3.29 4.69 -8.27
CA TRP A 221 2.77 3.34 -8.10
C TRP A 221 1.54 3.35 -7.19
N ILE A 222 0.52 2.59 -7.55
CA ILE A 222 -0.65 2.39 -6.70
C ILE A 222 -0.31 1.31 -5.67
N VAL A 223 -0.50 1.58 -4.38
CA VAL A 223 -0.40 0.57 -3.34
C VAL A 223 -1.72 -0.19 -3.27
N THR A 224 -1.71 -1.47 -3.65
CA THR A 224 -2.88 -2.35 -3.67
C THR A 224 -2.97 -3.26 -2.46
N GLY A 225 -1.87 -3.40 -1.70
CA GLY A 225 -1.83 -4.18 -0.47
C GLY A 225 -0.71 -3.71 0.44
N PHE A 226 -0.96 -3.67 1.74
CA PHE A 226 0.04 -3.31 2.74
C PHE A 226 -0.16 -4.11 4.03
N THR A 227 0.93 -4.69 4.52
CA THR A 227 1.04 -5.34 5.83
C THR A 227 2.38 -4.98 6.47
N GLU A 228 2.63 -5.43 7.69
CA GLU A 228 3.91 -5.19 8.38
C GLU A 228 5.14 -5.70 7.60
N ASN A 229 4.98 -6.76 6.79
CA ASN A 229 6.09 -7.45 6.13
C ASN A 229 6.02 -7.45 4.60
N ASN A 230 4.96 -6.92 4.01
CA ASN A 230 4.75 -6.95 2.57
C ASN A 230 4.01 -5.68 2.11
N LEU A 231 4.45 -5.13 0.99
CA LEU A 231 3.77 -4.08 0.24
C LEU A 231 3.57 -4.55 -1.19
N GLN A 232 2.35 -4.46 -1.70
CA GLN A 232 2.05 -4.71 -3.10
C GLN A 232 1.84 -3.38 -3.82
N ILE A 233 2.58 -3.18 -4.90
CA ILE A 233 2.49 -1.99 -5.75
C ILE A 233 2.14 -2.39 -7.17
N THR A 234 1.25 -1.64 -7.79
CA THR A 234 0.73 -1.92 -9.13
C THR A 234 0.75 -0.66 -9.98
N ARG A 235 1.07 -0.81 -11.26
CA ARG A 235 0.95 0.22 -12.28
C ARG A 235 0.67 -0.44 -13.63
N ASP A 236 -0.37 0.03 -14.30
CA ASP A 236 -0.86 -0.57 -15.54
C ASP A 236 -1.16 -2.07 -15.31
N ASP A 237 -0.50 -2.98 -16.04
CA ASP A 237 -0.64 -4.44 -15.87
C ASP A 237 0.53 -5.07 -15.08
N ILE A 238 1.40 -4.26 -14.47
CA ILE A 238 2.60 -4.71 -13.74
C ILE A 238 2.36 -4.58 -12.24
N THR A 239 2.65 -5.64 -11.50
CA THR A 239 2.57 -5.70 -10.04
C THR A 239 3.87 -6.25 -9.48
N TYR A 240 4.39 -5.60 -8.43
CA TYR A 240 5.50 -6.10 -7.61
C TYR A 240 5.06 -6.30 -6.16
N GLU A 241 5.66 -7.30 -5.53
CA GLU A 241 5.62 -7.49 -4.08
C GLU A 241 6.96 -7.06 -3.48
N LEU A 242 6.92 -6.11 -2.56
CA LEU A 242 8.07 -5.70 -1.77
C LEU A 242 8.00 -6.40 -0.42
N ASN A 243 8.92 -7.33 -0.17
CA ASN A 243 8.99 -8.11 1.05
C ASN A 243 10.03 -7.53 2.01
N LYS A 244 9.62 -7.27 3.25
CA LYS A 244 10.50 -6.71 4.26
C LYS A 244 11.59 -7.71 4.64
N ILE A 245 12.84 -7.25 4.59
CA ILE A 245 14.03 -8.01 4.98
C ILE A 245 14.86 -7.18 5.96
N CYS A 246 15.11 -7.69 7.16
CA CYS A 246 15.74 -6.93 8.24
C CYS A 246 17.18 -7.34 8.56
N GLU A 247 17.71 -8.39 7.91
CA GLU A 247 19.12 -8.73 7.97
C GLU A 247 19.88 -8.10 6.79
N PRO A 248 20.76 -7.09 7.00
CA PRO A 248 21.48 -6.44 5.90
C PRO A 248 22.34 -7.39 5.05
N GLU A 249 22.79 -8.49 5.66
CA GLU A 249 23.59 -9.53 5.01
C GLU A 249 22.87 -10.21 3.84
N ILE A 250 21.53 -10.25 3.85
CA ILE A 250 20.73 -10.84 2.77
C ILE A 250 20.33 -9.82 1.69
N TYR A 251 20.78 -8.57 1.78
CA TYR A 251 20.48 -7.54 0.77
C TYR A 251 21.30 -7.76 -0.51
N CYS A 252 22.35 -8.59 -0.45
CA CYS A 252 23.18 -8.96 -1.59
C CYS A 252 23.73 -7.75 -2.35
N THR A 253 24.22 -6.76 -1.61
CA THR A 253 24.73 -5.48 -2.15
C THR A 253 26.20 -5.52 -2.53
N THR A 254 26.93 -6.57 -2.12
CA THR A 254 28.38 -6.66 -2.29
C THR A 254 28.88 -8.11 -2.29
N LEU A 255 30.09 -8.31 -2.83
CA LEU A 255 30.87 -9.56 -2.73
C LEU A 255 31.91 -9.49 -1.60
N PHE A 256 31.66 -8.63 -0.62
CA PHE A 256 32.45 -8.45 0.58
C PHE A 256 31.66 -8.95 1.79
N PHE A 257 32.14 -10.00 2.44
CA PHE A 257 31.45 -10.67 3.54
C PHE A 257 32.24 -10.50 4.83
N GLU A 258 31.58 -10.03 5.88
CA GLU A 258 32.20 -9.70 7.17
C GLU A 258 31.59 -10.56 8.28
N GLU A 259 32.45 -11.11 9.14
CA GLU A 259 32.04 -11.97 10.25
C GLU A 259 32.70 -11.53 11.56
N CYS A 260 32.03 -11.81 12.68
CA CYS A 260 32.56 -11.49 14.00
C CYS A 260 33.83 -12.28 14.32
N ALA A 261 34.88 -11.55 14.69
CA ALA A 261 36.15 -12.10 15.13
C ALA A 261 36.00 -12.95 16.40
N ILE A 262 36.65 -14.11 16.40
CA ILE A 262 36.81 -14.96 17.57
C ILE A 262 37.91 -14.39 18.45
N ILE A 263 37.55 -13.89 19.65
CA ILE A 263 38.50 -13.31 20.61
C ILE A 263 38.83 -14.32 21.72
N ASP A 264 39.98 -15.00 21.61
CA ASP A 264 40.52 -15.85 22.69
C ASP A 264 41.50 -15.07 23.58
N GLY A 265 41.00 -14.02 24.24
CA GLY A 265 41.76 -13.25 25.23
C GLY A 265 42.89 -12.35 24.70
N ASP A 266 43.21 -12.40 23.41
CA ASP A 266 44.11 -11.48 22.71
C ASP A 266 43.32 -10.68 21.66
N PRO A 267 43.09 -9.37 21.88
CA PRO A 267 42.35 -8.54 20.94
C PRO A 267 43.25 -7.94 19.83
N THR A 268 44.48 -8.45 19.64
CA THR A 268 45.39 -7.94 18.61
C THR A 268 45.21 -8.66 17.25
N PRO A 269 45.21 -7.92 16.13
CA PRO A 269 45.07 -8.50 14.78
C PRO A 269 46.32 -9.31 14.36
N PRO A 270 46.22 -10.20 13.34
CA PRO A 270 45.05 -10.43 12.49
C PRO A 270 43.96 -11.24 13.19
N TYR A 271 42.71 -10.83 13.00
CA TYR A 271 41.54 -11.52 13.53
C TYR A 271 41.19 -12.75 12.68
N THR A 272 40.60 -13.74 13.34
CA THR A 272 40.02 -14.91 12.69
C THR A 272 38.53 -14.99 12.98
N ALA A 273 37.71 -15.36 11.99
CA ALA A 273 36.29 -15.63 12.14
C ALA A 273 35.93 -16.95 11.42
N ASN A 274 34.75 -17.49 11.73
CA ASN A 274 34.21 -18.66 11.06
C ASN A 274 33.24 -18.23 9.97
N PHE A 275 33.61 -18.44 8.71
CA PHE A 275 32.82 -18.10 7.54
C PHE A 275 32.01 -19.30 7.08
N ILE A 276 30.70 -19.12 6.93
CA ILE A 276 29.79 -20.16 6.42
C ILE A 276 29.45 -19.79 4.98
N PHE A 277 30.21 -20.31 4.02
CA PHE A 277 30.10 -19.92 2.62
C PHE A 277 28.73 -20.22 1.99
N GLU A 278 27.99 -21.21 2.51
CA GLU A 278 26.62 -21.51 2.04
C GLU A 278 25.69 -20.29 2.19
N ASN A 279 25.92 -19.44 3.19
CA ASN A 279 25.14 -18.22 3.41
C ASN A 279 25.40 -17.15 2.33
N TYR A 280 26.56 -17.21 1.67
CA TYR A 280 26.95 -16.21 0.68
C TYR A 280 26.59 -16.62 -0.75
N SER A 281 26.36 -17.93 -1.00
CA SER A 281 26.05 -18.49 -2.33
C SER A 281 24.89 -17.75 -2.99
N ARG A 282 23.84 -17.41 -2.24
CA ARG A 282 22.70 -16.64 -2.73
C ARG A 282 23.13 -15.29 -3.32
N CYS A 283 23.85 -14.48 -2.53
CA CYS A 283 24.26 -13.15 -2.97
C CYS A 283 25.27 -13.19 -4.12
N ILE A 284 26.19 -14.16 -4.09
CA ILE A 284 27.12 -14.38 -5.20
C ILE A 284 26.33 -14.72 -6.47
N GLY A 285 25.36 -15.62 -6.38
CA GLY A 285 24.49 -16.00 -7.49
C GLY A 285 23.72 -14.80 -8.06
N LEU A 286 23.08 -14.00 -7.22
CA LEU A 286 22.32 -12.82 -7.65
C LEU A 286 23.21 -11.77 -8.32
N ILE A 287 24.34 -11.40 -7.70
CA ILE A 287 25.26 -10.39 -8.25
C ILE A 287 25.89 -10.84 -9.57
N THR A 288 26.04 -12.15 -9.77
CA THR A 288 26.69 -12.73 -10.96
C THR A 288 25.69 -13.21 -12.02
N GLU A 289 24.39 -12.91 -11.82
CA GLU A 289 23.28 -13.33 -12.67
C GLU A 289 23.21 -14.86 -12.87
N LYS A 290 23.59 -15.62 -11.84
CA LYS A 290 23.64 -17.09 -11.79
C LYS A 290 23.02 -17.60 -10.48
N PRO A 291 21.72 -17.38 -10.24
CA PRO A 291 21.08 -17.71 -8.97
C PRO A 291 21.11 -19.23 -8.72
N GLN A 292 21.19 -19.62 -7.45
CA GLN A 292 21.24 -21.03 -7.06
C GLN A 292 19.94 -21.77 -7.42
N GLU A 293 18.83 -21.04 -7.45
CA GLU A 293 17.49 -21.47 -7.80
C GLU A 293 17.40 -22.02 -9.23
N ASP A 294 18.26 -21.54 -10.12
CA ASP A 294 18.37 -22.02 -11.51
C ASP A 294 19.26 -23.28 -11.64
N GLY A 295 19.82 -23.76 -10.52
CA GLY A 295 20.64 -24.98 -10.46
C GLY A 295 22.15 -24.76 -10.55
N TYR A 296 22.61 -23.51 -10.57
CA TYR A 296 24.03 -23.18 -10.47
C TYR A 296 24.63 -23.70 -9.15
N SER A 297 25.86 -24.19 -9.21
CA SER A 297 26.57 -24.71 -8.03
C SER A 297 27.84 -23.92 -7.74
N PHE A 298 28.14 -23.75 -6.45
CA PHE A 298 29.21 -22.89 -5.95
C PHE A 298 30.24 -23.73 -5.20
N ALA A 299 31.53 -23.53 -5.49
CA ALA A 299 32.65 -24.11 -4.76
C ALA A 299 33.70 -23.02 -4.47
N TYR A 300 34.37 -23.12 -3.32
CA TYR A 300 35.19 -22.04 -2.76
C TYR A 300 36.65 -22.49 -2.62
N PHE A 301 37.60 -21.60 -2.90
CA PHE A 301 39.03 -21.94 -2.97
C PHE A 301 39.89 -20.78 -2.46
N GLU A 302 41.03 -21.09 -1.83
CA GLU A 302 42.03 -20.08 -1.44
C GLU A 302 42.88 -19.60 -2.62
N ALA A 303 43.00 -20.41 -3.68
CA ALA A 303 43.85 -20.13 -4.83
C ALA A 303 43.09 -20.26 -6.15
N GLU A 304 43.29 -19.30 -7.05
CA GLU A 304 42.68 -19.28 -8.39
C GLU A 304 42.97 -20.56 -9.18
N ALA A 305 44.22 -21.02 -9.18
CA ALA A 305 44.63 -22.25 -9.89
C ALA A 305 43.92 -23.51 -9.37
N ASP A 306 43.59 -23.54 -8.07
CA ASP A 306 42.85 -24.64 -7.45
C ASP A 306 41.36 -24.57 -7.85
N ALA A 307 40.79 -23.37 -7.98
CA ALA A 307 39.44 -23.15 -8.49
C ALA A 307 39.30 -23.53 -9.97
N GLU A 308 40.28 -23.18 -10.82
CA GLU A 308 40.35 -23.57 -12.22
C GLU A 308 40.41 -25.09 -12.38
N ALA A 309 41.26 -25.75 -11.59
CA ALA A 309 41.45 -27.20 -11.61
C ALA A 309 40.38 -27.97 -10.82
N ASN A 310 39.52 -27.28 -10.07
CA ASN A 310 38.54 -27.83 -9.14
C ASN A 310 39.17 -28.85 -8.15
N VAL A 311 40.23 -28.44 -7.47
CA VAL A 311 40.95 -29.24 -6.46
C VAL A 311 41.06 -28.44 -5.16
N ASN A 312 41.21 -29.13 -4.02
CA ASN A 312 41.35 -28.48 -2.70
C ASN A 312 40.20 -27.52 -2.33
N ALA A 313 38.96 -27.86 -2.70
CA ALA A 313 37.79 -27.06 -2.34
C ALA A 313 37.67 -26.90 -0.81
N LEU A 314 37.32 -25.68 -0.40
CA LEU A 314 37.07 -25.32 0.99
C LEU A 314 35.73 -25.89 1.49
N PRO A 315 35.62 -26.22 2.79
CA PRO A 315 34.35 -26.58 3.41
C PRO A 315 33.37 -25.40 3.35
N GLN A 316 32.09 -25.68 3.06
CA GLN A 316 31.06 -24.65 2.94
C GLN A 316 30.36 -24.33 4.26
N ASP A 317 30.38 -25.28 5.20
CA ASP A 317 29.71 -25.22 6.51
C ASP A 317 30.59 -24.59 7.62
N GLY A 318 31.79 -24.12 7.26
CA GLY A 318 32.69 -23.44 8.18
C GLY A 318 34.14 -23.42 7.71
N TYR A 319 34.66 -22.22 7.47
CA TYR A 319 36.04 -21.96 7.10
C TYR A 319 36.65 -20.90 8.03
N LEU A 320 37.87 -21.13 8.51
CA LEU A 320 38.64 -20.15 9.27
C LEU A 320 39.61 -19.44 8.33
N ASN A 321 39.54 -18.12 8.26
CA ASN A 321 40.46 -17.33 7.46
C ASN A 321 41.91 -17.46 7.97
N ILE A 322 42.85 -17.46 7.03
CA ILE A 322 44.30 -17.54 7.29
C ILE A 322 44.99 -16.17 7.13
N GLU A 323 44.31 -15.24 6.47
CA GLU A 323 44.69 -13.84 6.31
C GLU A 323 43.48 -12.93 6.60
N ASN A 324 43.68 -11.65 6.88
CA ASN A 324 42.59 -10.73 7.18
C ASN A 324 42.87 -9.32 6.66
N ALA A 325 42.13 -8.79 5.67
CA ALA A 325 41.12 -9.47 4.85
C ALA A 325 41.72 -10.59 3.96
N GLN A 326 40.89 -11.51 3.48
CA GLN A 326 41.30 -12.60 2.60
C GLN A 326 40.43 -12.68 1.34
N THR A 327 41.06 -12.89 0.19
CA THR A 327 40.37 -13.17 -1.07
C THR A 327 40.06 -14.67 -1.17
N ILE A 328 38.84 -14.99 -1.59
CA ILE A 328 38.38 -16.35 -1.88
C ILE A 328 37.90 -16.40 -3.32
N TYR A 329 38.30 -17.45 -4.04
CA TYR A 329 37.88 -17.69 -5.42
C TYR A 329 36.67 -18.62 -5.42
N VAL A 330 35.59 -18.19 -6.05
CA VAL A 330 34.35 -18.93 -6.16
C VAL A 330 34.22 -19.46 -7.57
N ARG A 331 34.14 -20.78 -7.70
CA ARG A 331 33.82 -21.47 -8.94
C ARG A 331 32.32 -21.65 -9.03
N ILE A 332 31.69 -20.98 -9.99
CA ILE A 332 30.26 -21.10 -10.30
C ILE A 332 30.13 -22.04 -11.50
N THR A 333 29.46 -23.18 -11.35
CA THR A 333 29.34 -24.19 -12.41
C THR A 333 27.90 -24.25 -12.94
N ASP A 334 27.76 -24.17 -14.26
CA ASP A 334 26.48 -24.23 -14.97
C ASP A 334 25.83 -25.63 -14.88
N PRO A 335 24.51 -25.72 -14.62
CA PRO A 335 23.82 -27.00 -14.52
C PRO A 335 23.72 -27.78 -15.83
N THR A 336 23.89 -27.15 -16.99
CA THR A 336 23.55 -27.71 -18.30
C THR A 336 24.75 -28.20 -19.12
N ASP A 337 25.90 -27.53 -19.06
CA ASP A 337 27.04 -27.82 -19.93
C ASP A 337 28.40 -27.98 -19.23
N VAL A 338 28.43 -27.91 -17.89
CA VAL A 338 29.64 -28.03 -17.06
C VAL A 338 30.65 -26.89 -17.30
N GLU A 339 30.26 -25.82 -18.01
CA GLU A 339 31.04 -24.58 -18.03
C GLU A 339 31.08 -23.97 -16.63
N PHE A 340 32.12 -23.17 -16.38
CA PHE A 340 32.29 -22.50 -15.10
C PHE A 340 32.84 -21.10 -15.28
N GLU A 341 32.48 -20.26 -14.31
CA GLU A 341 33.03 -18.93 -14.13
C GLU A 341 33.75 -18.85 -12.78
N LEU A 342 34.77 -17.99 -12.70
CA LEU A 342 35.45 -17.67 -11.46
C LEU A 342 35.11 -16.25 -11.03
N VAL A 343 34.71 -16.11 -9.77
CA VAL A 343 34.36 -14.84 -9.14
C VAL A 343 35.20 -14.70 -7.87
N GLU A 344 35.74 -13.52 -7.64
CA GLU A 344 36.46 -13.20 -6.41
C GLU A 344 35.49 -12.62 -5.38
N ILE A 345 35.54 -13.15 -4.16
CA ILE A 345 34.89 -12.55 -3.00
C ILE A 345 35.96 -12.17 -1.97
N THR A 346 35.65 -11.21 -1.12
CA THR A 346 36.50 -10.84 0.01
C THR A 346 35.83 -11.23 1.31
N ILE A 347 36.54 -11.92 2.19
CA ILE A 347 36.11 -12.19 3.55
C ILE A 347 36.91 -11.35 4.55
N LEU A 348 36.24 -10.79 5.55
CA LEU A 348 36.85 -9.98 6.61
C LEU A 348 36.36 -10.45 7.98
N ALA A 349 37.31 -10.70 8.89
CA ALA A 349 37.03 -10.86 10.31
C ALA A 349 37.21 -9.51 11.02
N SER A 350 36.19 -9.02 11.71
CA SER A 350 36.22 -7.74 12.42
C SER A 350 35.73 -7.84 13.85
N LEU A 351 36.01 -6.83 14.66
CA LEU A 351 35.41 -6.74 16.00
C LEU A 351 33.96 -6.31 15.85
N CYS A 352 33.04 -7.20 16.21
CA CYS A 352 31.63 -6.84 16.35
C CYS A 352 31.42 -6.00 17.61
N GLU A 353 30.50 -5.03 17.52
CA GLU A 353 30.12 -4.13 18.63
C GLU A 353 29.30 -4.82 19.73
#